data_AF-A0A8E2JNP3-F1
#
_entry.id   AF-A0A8E2JNP3-F1
#
_cell.length_a   1.000
_cell.length_b   1.000
_cell.length_c   1.000
_cell.angle_alpha   90.00
_cell.angle_beta   90.00
_cell.angle_gamma   90.00
#
_symmetry.space_group_name_H-M   'P 1'
#
loop_
_entity.id
_entity.type
_entity.pdbx_description
1 polymer ?
#
loop_
_entity_poly.entity_id
_entity_poly.type
_entity_poly.pdbx_seq_one_letter_code
_entity_poly.pdbx_strand_id
1 'polypeptide(L)'
;PDTPSISQERLIAEVRAIYAGLVVVEQKCIDIDRSPAPENYACSYHPELKDPESKGLERKRHELHHVLLNKHYDFLSASQHPSASPALRRLARKYNMPSRMWERGIDDFMKVSLRQMPGTAKHMLDYLSFARSMIDRLNAEVPSLATEWSECIKGLDAYSKEL
;
A
#
# COMPACT_ATOMS: atom_id res chain seq x y z
N PRO A 1 -18.52 -16.91 -25.42
CA PRO A 1 -17.50 -15.85 -25.66
C PRO A 1 -16.19 -16.27 -24.99
N ASP A 2 -15.33 -16.95 -25.74
CA ASP A 2 -14.06 -17.46 -25.26
C ASP A 2 -13.01 -16.33 -25.37
N THR A 3 -12.83 -15.58 -24.28
CA THR A 3 -11.63 -14.77 -24.11
C THR A 3 -10.42 -15.70 -24.18
N PRO A 4 -9.47 -15.51 -25.10
CA PRO A 4 -8.30 -16.38 -25.18
C PRO A 4 -7.57 -16.34 -23.84
N SER A 5 -7.35 -17.52 -23.26
CA SER A 5 -6.65 -17.66 -21.98
C SER A 5 -5.25 -17.04 -22.10
N ILE A 6 -4.87 -16.24 -21.11
CA ILE A 6 -3.53 -15.64 -21.07
C ILE A 6 -2.47 -16.76 -21.08
N SER A 7 -1.45 -16.63 -21.94
CA SER A 7 -0.35 -17.58 -21.98
C SER A 7 0.51 -17.48 -20.71
N GLN A 8 1.13 -18.59 -20.31
CA GLN A 8 2.05 -18.62 -19.16
C GLN A 8 3.18 -17.59 -19.31
N GLU A 9 3.77 -17.49 -20.48
CA GLU A 9 4.88 -16.56 -20.76
C GLU A 9 4.46 -15.10 -20.58
N ARG A 10 3.27 -14.75 -21.08
CA ARG A 10 2.73 -13.40 -20.92
C ARG A 10 2.47 -13.08 -19.45
N LEU A 11 1.90 -14.01 -18.70
CA LEU A 11 1.67 -13.83 -17.27
C LEU A 11 2.98 -13.68 -16.48
N ILE A 12 4.02 -14.46 -16.83
CA ILE A 12 5.35 -14.32 -16.22
C ILE A 12 5.93 -12.92 -16.49
N ALA A 13 5.83 -12.44 -17.73
CA ALA A 13 6.30 -11.11 -18.09
C ALA A 13 5.54 -10.00 -17.34
N GLU A 14 4.23 -10.15 -17.20
CA GLU A 14 3.36 -9.22 -16.49
C GLU A 14 3.69 -9.17 -14.98
N VAL A 15 3.77 -10.32 -14.31
CA VAL A 15 4.15 -10.38 -12.88
C VAL A 15 5.52 -9.74 -12.64
N ARG A 16 6.49 -9.95 -13.54
CA ARG A 16 7.81 -9.32 -13.46
C ARG A 16 7.74 -7.81 -13.62
N ALA A 17 6.97 -7.32 -14.59
CA ALA A 17 6.80 -5.89 -14.83
C ALA A 17 6.12 -5.20 -13.62
N ILE A 18 5.08 -5.83 -13.06
CA ILE A 18 4.40 -5.33 -11.86
C ILE A 18 5.38 -5.27 -10.68
N TYR A 19 6.15 -6.35 -10.45
CA TYR A 19 7.13 -6.38 -9.37
C TYR A 19 8.19 -5.29 -9.51
N ALA A 20 8.74 -5.09 -10.71
CA ALA A 20 9.71 -4.03 -10.96
C ALA A 20 9.12 -2.64 -10.66
N GLY A 21 7.88 -2.38 -11.10
CA GLY A 21 7.16 -1.15 -10.78
C GLY A 21 6.90 -0.96 -9.29
N LEU A 22 6.50 -2.02 -8.59
CA LEU A 22 6.29 -2.03 -7.14
C LEU A 22 7.55 -1.59 -6.40
N VAL A 23 8.70 -2.19 -6.72
CA VAL A 23 9.98 -1.85 -6.06
C VAL A 23 10.35 -0.38 -6.27
N VAL A 24 10.12 0.17 -7.47
CA VAL A 24 10.37 1.59 -7.75
C VAL A 24 9.46 2.51 -6.94
N VAL A 25 8.17 2.17 -6.85
CA VAL A 25 7.20 2.97 -6.07
C VAL A 25 7.50 2.87 -4.57
N GLU A 26 7.84 1.68 -4.09
CA GLU A 26 8.21 1.48 -2.69
C GLU A 26 9.41 2.34 -2.28
N GLN A 27 10.45 2.38 -3.12
CA GLN A 27 11.61 3.24 -2.84
C GLN A 27 11.20 4.72 -2.77
N LYS A 28 10.30 5.17 -3.65
CA LYS A 28 9.77 6.54 -3.61
C LYS A 28 8.98 6.83 -2.33
N CYS A 29 8.20 5.87 -1.83
CA CYS A 29 7.52 5.96 -0.53
C CYS A 29 8.53 6.13 0.61
N ILE A 30 9.57 5.29 0.66
CA ILE A 30 10.63 5.38 1.67
C ILE A 30 11.32 6.75 1.64
N ASP A 31 11.63 7.26 0.45
CA ASP A 31 12.34 8.54 0.29
C ASP A 31 11.45 9.72 0.73
N ILE A 32 10.16 9.71 0.39
CA ILE A 32 9.25 10.76 0.82
C ILE A 32 8.95 10.68 2.33
N ASP A 33 8.88 9.49 2.92
CA ASP A 33 8.69 9.24 4.37
C ASP A 33 9.84 9.69 5.24
N ARG A 34 11.05 9.73 4.67
CA ARG A 34 12.23 10.30 5.32
C ARG A 34 12.34 11.81 5.14
N SER A 35 11.61 12.40 4.20
CA SER A 35 11.67 13.83 3.95
C SER A 35 11.10 14.57 5.16
N PRO A 36 11.86 15.49 5.79
CA PRO A 36 11.41 16.20 6.97
C PRO A 36 10.14 16.98 6.65
N ALA A 37 9.21 17.00 7.61
CA ALA A 37 8.05 17.86 7.54
C ALA A 37 8.57 19.31 7.70
N PRO A 38 8.35 20.25 6.75
CA PRO A 38 8.83 21.64 6.88
C PRO A 38 8.53 22.26 8.25
N GLU A 39 9.50 22.95 8.85
CA GLU A 39 9.56 23.37 10.28
C GLU A 39 8.27 24.01 10.87
N ASN A 40 7.33 24.45 10.04
CA ASN A 40 6.03 25.03 10.41
C ASN A 40 4.96 24.03 10.91
N TYR A 41 5.21 22.72 10.94
CA TYR A 41 4.20 21.74 11.42
C TYR A 41 3.86 21.86 12.90
N ALA A 42 4.81 22.26 13.76
CA ALA A 42 4.61 22.28 15.20
C ALA A 42 3.83 23.51 15.72
N CYS A 43 3.67 24.57 14.91
CA CYS A 43 3.08 25.84 15.36
C CYS A 43 1.75 26.21 14.70
N SER A 44 1.28 25.47 13.68
CA SER A 44 0.08 25.85 12.95
C SER A 44 -1.14 24.99 13.31
N TYR A 45 -1.91 25.43 14.30
CA TYR A 45 -3.30 24.97 14.53
C TYR A 45 -4.27 25.39 13.40
N HIS A 46 -3.76 26.05 12.35
CA HIS A 46 -4.55 26.52 11.21
C HIS A 46 -4.15 25.79 9.91
N PRO A 47 -4.95 24.80 9.46
CA PRO A 47 -4.73 24.08 8.20
C PRO A 47 -4.60 24.99 6.98
N GLU A 48 -5.19 26.19 7.05
CA GLU A 48 -5.21 27.18 5.97
C GLU A 48 -3.86 27.87 5.76
N LEU A 49 -3.02 27.97 6.81
CA LEU A 49 -1.71 28.63 6.78
C LEU A 49 -0.56 27.72 6.31
N LYS A 50 -0.83 26.45 5.96
CA LYS A 50 0.21 25.57 5.39
C LYS A 50 0.67 26.12 4.04
N ASP A 51 1.99 26.28 3.91
CA ASP A 51 2.66 26.69 2.68
C ASP A 51 2.30 25.74 1.51
N PRO A 52 2.15 26.24 0.26
CA PRO A 52 1.81 25.41 -0.89
C PRO A 52 2.76 24.23 -1.14
N GLU A 53 4.04 24.35 -0.79
CA GLU A 53 5.04 23.28 -0.93
C GLU A 53 4.77 22.15 0.07
N SER A 54 4.47 22.51 1.34
CA SER A 54 4.09 21.56 2.39
C SER A 54 2.80 20.80 2.05
N LYS A 55 1.76 21.49 1.57
CA LYS A 55 0.52 20.85 1.08
C LYS A 55 0.80 19.94 -0.13
N GLY A 56 1.74 20.32 -0.99
CA GLY A 56 2.17 19.51 -2.14
C GLY A 56 2.85 18.21 -1.71
N LEU A 57 3.72 18.25 -0.70
CA LEU A 57 4.43 17.09 -0.19
C LEU A 57 3.49 16.06 0.45
N GLU A 58 2.54 16.50 1.27
CA GLU A 58 1.52 15.61 1.87
C GLU A 58 0.68 14.91 0.83
N ARG A 59 0.15 15.67 -0.15
CA ARG A 59 -0.64 15.11 -1.24
C ARG A 59 0.16 14.08 -2.03
N LYS A 60 1.41 14.41 -2.38
CA LYS A 60 2.30 13.51 -3.11
C LYS A 60 2.57 12.22 -2.32
N ARG A 61 2.80 12.33 -1.00
CA ARG A 61 2.98 11.16 -0.11
C ARG A 61 1.75 10.27 -0.15
N HIS A 62 0.58 10.85 0.07
CA HIS A 62 -0.69 10.13 0.04
C HIS A 62 -0.93 9.41 -1.30
N GLU A 63 -0.74 10.11 -2.42
CA GLU A 63 -0.86 9.52 -3.76
C GLU A 63 0.12 8.36 -3.99
N LEU A 64 1.37 8.49 -3.56
CA LEU A 64 2.38 7.43 -3.70
C LEU A 64 2.00 6.17 -2.91
N HIS A 65 1.52 6.31 -1.68
CA HIS A 65 1.07 5.17 -0.87
C HIS A 65 -0.15 4.47 -1.47
N HIS A 66 -1.11 5.21 -2.02
CA HIS A 66 -2.20 4.63 -2.81
C HIS A 66 -1.69 3.83 -4.01
N VAL A 67 -0.71 4.36 -4.75
CA VAL A 67 -0.10 3.64 -5.88
C VAL A 67 0.63 2.39 -5.40
N LEU A 68 1.35 2.46 -4.28
CA LEU A 68 2.07 1.31 -3.71
C LEU A 68 1.12 0.16 -3.35
N LEU A 69 0.03 0.46 -2.65
CA LEU A 69 -1.00 -0.54 -2.30
C LEU A 69 -1.61 -1.18 -3.55
N ASN A 70 -1.96 -0.38 -4.56
CA ASN A 70 -2.47 -0.91 -5.83
C ASN A 70 -1.43 -1.83 -6.50
N LYS A 71 -0.13 -1.50 -6.45
CA LYS A 71 0.92 -2.38 -7.00
C LYS A 71 1.06 -3.69 -6.23
N HIS A 72 0.90 -3.67 -4.92
CA HIS A 72 0.86 -4.91 -4.13
C HIS A 72 -0.36 -5.76 -4.51
N TYR A 73 -1.54 -5.16 -4.64
CA TYR A 73 -2.74 -5.84 -5.11
C TYR A 73 -2.54 -6.46 -6.49
N ASP A 74 -2.10 -5.66 -7.48
CA ASP A 74 -1.78 -6.12 -8.84
C ASP A 74 -0.84 -7.33 -8.81
N PHE A 75 0.23 -7.26 -8.01
CA PHE A 75 1.23 -8.33 -7.92
C PHE A 75 0.61 -9.61 -7.34
N LEU A 76 -0.14 -9.48 -6.25
CA LEU A 76 -0.75 -10.61 -5.55
C LEU A 76 -1.79 -11.28 -6.46
N SER A 77 -2.74 -10.52 -7.01
CA SER A 77 -3.78 -11.07 -7.89
C SER A 77 -3.18 -11.69 -9.16
N ALA A 78 -2.18 -11.06 -9.80
CA ALA A 78 -1.51 -11.64 -10.96
C ALA A 78 -0.74 -12.92 -10.61
N SER A 79 -0.03 -12.95 -9.47
CA SER A 79 0.70 -14.15 -9.03
C SER A 79 -0.20 -15.34 -8.71
N GLN A 80 -1.47 -15.08 -8.34
CA GLN A 80 -2.46 -16.09 -7.98
C GLN A 80 -3.47 -16.40 -9.10
N HIS A 81 -3.30 -15.80 -10.27
CA HIS A 81 -4.16 -16.01 -11.43
C HIS A 81 -4.39 -17.51 -11.72
N PRO A 82 -5.57 -17.94 -12.25
CA PRO A 82 -5.84 -19.34 -12.58
C PRO A 82 -4.78 -19.97 -13.49
N SER A 83 -4.28 -19.20 -14.46
CA SER A 83 -3.17 -19.59 -15.34
C SER A 83 -1.78 -19.46 -14.70
N ALA A 84 -1.62 -19.14 -13.42
CA ALA A 84 -0.30 -19.03 -12.79
C ALA A 84 0.30 -20.42 -12.54
N SER A 85 1.58 -20.59 -12.87
CA SER A 85 2.32 -21.80 -12.47
C SER A 85 2.49 -21.87 -10.94
N PRO A 86 2.73 -23.07 -10.37
CA PRO A 86 3.02 -23.19 -8.94
C PRO A 86 4.21 -22.34 -8.48
N ALA A 87 5.20 -22.11 -9.37
CA ALA A 87 6.34 -21.24 -9.07
C ALA A 87 5.93 -19.77 -8.93
N LEU A 88 5.05 -19.27 -9.79
CA LEU A 88 4.51 -17.91 -9.69
C LEU A 88 3.69 -17.71 -8.42
N ARG A 89 2.80 -18.66 -8.09
CA ARG A 89 1.97 -18.59 -6.89
C ARG A 89 2.79 -18.51 -5.60
N ARG A 90 3.94 -19.17 -5.55
CA ARG A 90 4.84 -19.12 -4.39
C ARG A 90 5.56 -17.78 -4.22
N LEU A 91 5.58 -16.90 -5.22
CA LEU A 91 6.30 -15.63 -5.14
C LEU A 91 5.73 -14.71 -4.05
N ALA A 92 4.42 -14.73 -3.82
CA ALA A 92 3.79 -13.94 -2.76
C ALA A 92 4.42 -14.21 -1.38
N ARG A 93 4.61 -15.49 -1.02
CA ARG A 93 5.31 -15.88 0.22
C ARG A 93 6.82 -15.68 0.12
N LYS A 94 7.43 -16.07 -1.01
CA LYS A 94 8.89 -15.96 -1.20
C LYS A 94 9.38 -14.52 -1.02
N TYR A 95 8.58 -13.53 -1.42
CA TYR A 95 8.91 -12.11 -1.29
C TYR A 95 8.24 -11.44 -0.10
N ASN A 96 7.62 -12.21 0.81
CA ASN A 96 6.93 -11.71 2.00
C ASN A 96 5.95 -10.57 1.68
N MET A 97 5.19 -10.70 0.60
CA MET A 97 4.35 -9.61 0.07
C MET A 97 3.33 -9.06 1.06
N PRO A 98 2.62 -9.88 1.87
CA PRO A 98 1.72 -9.35 2.89
C PRO A 98 2.45 -8.47 3.91
N SER A 99 3.53 -8.96 4.51
CA SER A 99 4.32 -8.21 5.50
C SER A 99 4.93 -6.94 4.90
N ARG A 100 5.44 -7.01 3.67
CA ARG A 100 6.02 -5.87 2.97
C ARG A 100 4.96 -4.80 2.65
N MET A 101 3.77 -5.22 2.21
CA MET A 101 2.62 -4.32 1.99
C MET A 101 2.19 -3.64 3.29
N TRP A 102 2.14 -4.41 4.39
CA TRP A 102 1.86 -3.87 5.71
C TRP A 102 2.90 -2.82 6.11
N GLU A 103 4.17 -3.20 6.18
CA GLU A 103 5.26 -2.33 6.64
C GLU A 103 5.40 -1.06 5.79
N ARG A 104 5.55 -1.21 4.47
CA ARG A 104 5.89 -0.11 3.56
C ARG A 104 4.68 0.61 3.01
N GLY A 105 3.59 -0.11 2.81
CA GLY A 105 2.36 0.45 2.28
C GLY A 105 1.55 1.18 3.35
N ILE A 106 1.45 0.61 4.55
CA ILE A 106 0.48 1.06 5.55
C ILE A 106 1.21 1.64 6.77
N ASP A 107 2.01 0.84 7.46
CA ASP A 107 2.58 1.17 8.76
C ASP A 107 3.50 2.40 8.72
N ASP A 108 4.43 2.46 7.75
CA ASP A 108 5.32 3.62 7.56
C ASP A 108 4.51 4.92 7.31
N PHE A 109 3.48 4.86 6.46
CA PHE A 109 2.60 6.00 6.18
C PHE A 109 1.84 6.47 7.41
N MET A 110 1.28 5.54 8.18
CA MET A 110 0.52 5.85 9.38
C MET A 110 1.41 6.50 10.44
N LYS A 111 2.62 5.97 10.68
CA LYS A 111 3.60 6.55 11.61
C LYS A 111 4.04 7.97 11.21
N VAL A 112 4.20 8.24 9.91
CA VAL A 112 4.49 9.60 9.43
C VAL A 112 3.29 10.52 9.64
N SER A 113 2.09 10.05 9.31
CA SER A 113 0.88 10.87 9.33
C SER A 113 0.38 11.18 10.75
N LEU A 114 0.55 10.25 11.69
CA LEU A 114 0.25 10.43 13.12
C LEU A 114 1.10 11.56 13.73
N ARG A 115 2.38 11.69 13.34
CA ARG A 115 3.25 12.79 13.78
C ARG A 115 2.80 14.17 13.29
N GLN A 116 1.88 14.22 12.33
CA GLN A 116 1.35 15.44 11.72
C GLN A 116 -0.11 15.72 12.14
N MET A 117 -0.63 14.94 13.09
CA MET A 117 -1.94 15.16 13.70
C MET A 117 -2.00 16.52 14.42
N PRO A 118 -3.19 17.18 14.49
CA PRO A 118 -4.50 16.67 14.06
C PRO A 118 -4.85 16.91 12.57
N GLY A 119 -4.01 17.63 11.82
CA GLY A 119 -4.33 18.09 10.46
C GLY A 119 -4.48 16.99 9.40
N THR A 120 -4.14 15.74 9.73
CA THR A 120 -4.11 14.57 8.82
C THR A 120 -5.20 13.53 9.12
N ALA A 121 -5.98 13.67 10.21
CA ALA A 121 -6.90 12.64 10.72
C ALA A 121 -7.86 12.08 9.64
N LYS A 122 -8.55 12.96 8.92
CA LYS A 122 -9.52 12.56 7.89
C LYS A 122 -8.86 11.76 6.76
N HIS A 123 -7.74 12.23 6.23
CA HIS A 123 -7.02 11.55 5.15
C HIS A 123 -6.49 10.18 5.59
N MET A 124 -6.10 10.03 6.86
CA MET A 124 -5.70 8.74 7.41
C MET A 124 -6.87 7.76 7.51
N LEU A 125 -8.04 8.21 7.99
CA LEU A 125 -9.24 7.36 8.04
C LEU A 125 -9.68 6.91 6.64
N ASP A 126 -9.66 7.81 5.66
CA ASP A 126 -9.94 7.49 4.26
C ASP A 126 -8.93 6.45 3.73
N TYR A 127 -7.65 6.61 4.06
CA TYR A 127 -6.60 5.67 3.67
C TYR A 127 -6.74 4.29 4.34
N LEU A 128 -7.04 4.23 5.64
CA LEU A 128 -7.29 2.98 6.37
C LEU A 128 -8.49 2.22 5.77
N SER A 129 -9.55 2.94 5.41
CA SER A 129 -10.73 2.37 4.75
C SER A 129 -10.39 1.78 3.37
N PHE A 130 -9.57 2.49 2.60
CA PHE A 130 -9.04 2.00 1.32
C PHE A 130 -8.18 0.73 1.50
N ALA A 131 -7.24 0.75 2.45
CA ALA A 131 -6.38 -0.39 2.74
C ALA A 131 -7.18 -1.62 3.22
N ARG A 132 -8.19 -1.40 4.07
CA ARG A 132 -9.09 -2.47 4.55
C ARG A 132 -9.82 -3.13 3.39
N SER A 133 -10.44 -2.33 2.54
CA SER A 133 -11.17 -2.81 1.36
C SER A 133 -10.27 -3.64 0.43
N MET A 134 -9.00 -3.27 0.31
CA MET A 134 -8.02 -4.02 -0.48
C MET A 134 -7.65 -5.36 0.16
N ILE A 135 -7.37 -5.38 1.47
CA ILE A 135 -7.03 -6.61 2.19
C ILE A 135 -8.22 -7.59 2.20
N ASP A 136 -9.44 -7.11 2.38
CA ASP A 136 -10.64 -7.96 2.35
C ASP A 136 -10.80 -8.65 0.97
N ARG A 137 -10.55 -7.91 -0.12
CA ARG A 137 -10.54 -8.50 -1.48
C ARG A 137 -9.42 -9.53 -1.65
N LEU A 138 -8.20 -9.21 -1.23
CA LEU A 138 -7.08 -10.15 -1.29
C LEU A 138 -7.31 -11.41 -0.45
N ASN A 139 -8.00 -11.29 0.68
CA ASN A 139 -8.34 -12.42 1.52
C ASN A 139 -9.37 -13.34 0.84
N ALA A 140 -10.32 -12.77 0.09
CA ALA A 140 -11.27 -13.53 -0.72
C ALA A 140 -10.62 -14.20 -1.95
N GLU A 141 -9.74 -13.48 -2.65
CA GLU A 141 -9.07 -13.97 -3.88
C GLU A 141 -7.91 -14.93 -3.58
N VAL A 142 -7.22 -14.72 -2.46
CA VAL A 142 -5.99 -15.44 -2.08
C VAL A 142 -6.13 -16.01 -0.66
N PRO A 143 -7.02 -17.00 -0.45
CA PRO A 143 -7.28 -17.56 0.88
C PRO A 143 -6.07 -18.30 1.47
N SER A 144 -5.08 -18.65 0.64
CA SER A 144 -3.84 -19.28 1.10
C SER A 144 -3.01 -18.40 2.03
N LEU A 145 -3.24 -17.07 2.05
CA LEU A 145 -2.52 -16.10 2.89
C LEU A 145 -3.41 -15.54 4.01
N ALA A 146 -4.50 -16.24 4.37
CA ALA A 146 -5.49 -15.74 5.32
C ALA A 146 -4.90 -15.38 6.69
N THR A 147 -3.89 -16.11 7.16
CA THR A 147 -3.20 -15.79 8.42
C THR A 147 -2.50 -14.45 8.32
N GLU A 148 -1.73 -14.23 7.25
CA GLU A 148 -1.03 -12.97 7.02
C GLU A 148 -2.00 -11.78 6.84
N TRP A 149 -3.13 -11.99 6.16
CA TRP A 149 -4.18 -10.97 6.04
C TRP A 149 -4.84 -10.65 7.37
N SER A 150 -5.07 -11.65 8.22
CA SER A 150 -5.64 -11.43 9.56
C SER A 150 -4.75 -10.56 10.44
N GLU A 151 -3.43 -10.68 10.34
CA GLU A 151 -2.49 -9.82 11.05
C GLU A 151 -2.53 -8.37 10.53
N CYS A 152 -2.61 -8.19 9.20
CA CYS A 152 -2.78 -6.86 8.61
C CYS A 152 -4.08 -6.18 9.08
N ILE A 153 -5.18 -6.94 9.14
CA ILE A 153 -6.48 -6.46 9.63
C ILE A 153 -6.39 -6.01 11.10
N LYS A 154 -5.76 -6.80 11.97
CA LYS A 154 -5.54 -6.42 13.37
C LYS A 154 -4.77 -5.11 13.49
N GLY A 155 -3.75 -4.92 12.65
CA GLY A 155 -2.99 -3.69 12.61
C GLY A 155 -3.83 -2.48 12.16
N LEU A 156 -4.68 -2.65 11.14
CA LEU A 156 -5.62 -1.61 10.71
C LEU A 156 -6.61 -1.23 11.82
N ASP A 157 -7.13 -2.23 12.54
CA ASP A 157 -8.06 -2.02 13.65
C ASP A 157 -7.37 -1.31 14.82
N ALA A 158 -6.07 -1.54 15.03
CA ALA A 158 -5.28 -0.84 16.04
C ALA A 158 -5.14 0.65 15.70
N TYR A 159 -4.72 0.99 14.47
CA TYR A 159 -4.64 2.37 14.02
C TYR A 159 -6.00 3.09 14.04
N SER A 160 -7.08 2.40 13.65
CA SER A 160 -8.43 2.98 13.66
C SER A 160 -8.93 3.33 15.08
N LYS A 161 -8.39 2.69 16.13
CA LYS A 161 -8.71 3.03 17.53
C LYS A 161 -7.87 4.17 18.09
N GLU A 162 -6.71 4.44 17.49
CA GLU A 162 -5.79 5.50 17.91
C GLU A 162 -6.21 6.87 17.34
N LEU A 163 -6.94 6.88 16.22
CA LEU A 163 -7.49 8.07 15.56
C LEU A 163 -8.85 8.49 16.10
#